data_AF-A0A923UHT2-F1
#
_entry.id   AF-A0A923UHT2-F1
#
_cell.length_a   1.000
_cell.length_b   1.000
_cell.length_c   1.000
_cell.angle_alpha   90.00
_cell.angle_beta   90.00
_cell.angle_gamma   90.00
#
_symmetry.space_group_name_H-M   'P 1'
#
loop_
_entity.id
_entity.type
_entity.pdbx_description
1 polymer ?
#
loop_
_entity_poly.entity_id
_entity_poly.type
_entity_poly.pdbx_seq_one_letter_code
_entity_poly.pdbx_strand_id
1 'polypeptide(L)'
;MKNFDEVLQKLVDEQDFLKGIQVRIVDNYDIMLQNQQKNADNHEMVIQNQSTIIRNQEIIVNNQMNIVRNQKQIAQNQVTLDVIEQTQTFLLNALNKLSGKEETIQETENFVAKIRKASEESRKGQNLNESSTL
;
A
#
# COMPACT_ATOMS: atom_id res chain seq x y z
N MET A 1 -60.41 -36.61 -50.57
CA MET A 1 -59.61 -35.37 -50.68
C MET A 1 -59.25 -34.77 -49.31
N LYS A 2 -60.12 -34.79 -48.29
CA LYS A 2 -59.83 -34.26 -46.93
C LYS A 2 -58.47 -34.66 -46.30
N ASN A 3 -58.00 -35.89 -46.53
CA ASN A 3 -56.73 -36.38 -45.97
C ASN A 3 -55.48 -35.69 -46.58
N PHE A 4 -55.55 -35.19 -47.81
CA PHE A 4 -54.42 -34.51 -48.45
C PHE A 4 -54.24 -33.08 -47.92
N ASP A 5 -55.34 -32.34 -47.78
CA ASP A 5 -55.32 -30.97 -47.28
C ASP A 5 -54.85 -30.90 -45.82
N GLU A 6 -55.24 -31.89 -44.99
CA GLU A 6 -54.77 -32.00 -43.60
C GLU A 6 -53.26 -32.27 -43.50
N VAL A 7 -52.72 -33.12 -44.39
CA VAL A 7 -51.28 -33.40 -44.45
C VAL A 7 -50.52 -32.17 -44.94
N LEU A 8 -51.05 -31.46 -45.94
CA LEU A 8 -50.46 -30.22 -46.44
C LEU A 8 -50.40 -29.16 -45.33
N GLN A 9 -51.49 -29.00 -44.56
CA GLN A 9 -51.53 -28.04 -43.45
C GLN A 9 -50.48 -28.38 -42.38
N LYS A 10 -50.34 -29.64 -41.99
CA LYS A 10 -49.30 -30.07 -41.03
C LYS A 10 -47.89 -29.77 -41.52
N LEU A 11 -47.62 -29.97 -42.81
CA LEU A 11 -46.31 -29.64 -43.41
C LEU A 11 -46.02 -28.14 -43.38
N VAL A 12 -47.04 -27.30 -43.60
CA VAL A 12 -46.91 -25.84 -43.47
C VAL A 12 -46.61 -25.45 -42.03
N ASP A 13 -47.34 -26.02 -41.06
CA ASP A 13 -47.16 -25.74 -39.63
C ASP A 13 -45.76 -26.16 -39.16
N GLU A 14 -45.28 -27.34 -39.58
CA GLU A 14 -43.91 -27.82 -39.31
C GLU A 14 -42.85 -26.90 -39.94
N GLN A 15 -43.08 -26.44 -41.18
CA GLN A 15 -42.18 -25.52 -41.85
C GLN A 15 -42.07 -24.19 -41.08
N ASP A 16 -43.18 -23.64 -40.61
CA ASP A 16 -43.18 -22.38 -39.85
C ASP A 16 -42.54 -22.56 -38.47
N PHE A 17 -42.74 -23.71 -37.82
CA PHE A 17 -42.03 -24.06 -36.60
C PHE A 17 -40.51 -24.13 -36.81
N LEU A 18 -40.05 -24.76 -37.91
CA LEU A 18 -38.64 -24.85 -38.26
C LEU A 18 -38.03 -23.46 -38.55
N LYS A 19 -38.75 -22.58 -39.26
CA LYS A 19 -38.32 -21.18 -39.44
C LYS A 19 -38.17 -20.47 -38.09
N GLY A 20 -39.12 -20.66 -37.17
CA GLY A 20 -39.05 -20.09 -35.82
C GLY A 20 -37.89 -20.61 -34.98
N ILE A 21 -37.47 -21.88 -35.18
CA ILE A 21 -36.23 -22.39 -34.59
C ILE A 21 -35.01 -21.72 -35.23
N GLN A 22 -34.98 -21.61 -36.56
CA GLN A 22 -33.85 -21.03 -37.28
C GLN A 22 -33.58 -19.58 -36.85
N VAL A 23 -34.62 -18.76 -36.70
CA VAL A 23 -34.49 -17.38 -36.19
C VAL A 23 -33.87 -17.38 -34.80
N ARG A 24 -34.37 -18.20 -33.87
CA ARG A 24 -33.82 -18.29 -32.50
C ARG A 24 -32.37 -18.77 -32.48
N ILE A 25 -31.98 -19.65 -33.39
CA ILE A 25 -30.58 -20.10 -33.52
C ILE A 25 -29.70 -18.92 -33.94
N VAL A 26 -30.12 -18.13 -34.92
CA VAL A 26 -29.38 -16.94 -35.37
C VAL A 26 -29.25 -15.93 -34.23
N ASP A 27 -30.34 -15.63 -33.51
CA ASP A 27 -30.32 -14.71 -32.37
C ASP A 27 -29.36 -15.18 -31.27
N ASN A 28 -29.34 -16.49 -30.98
CA ASN A 28 -28.42 -17.07 -30.00
C ASN A 28 -26.96 -16.97 -30.46
N TYR A 29 -26.68 -17.17 -31.75
CA TYR A 29 -25.33 -16.97 -32.30
C TYR A 29 -24.88 -15.52 -32.14
N ASP A 30 -25.74 -14.54 -32.41
CA ASP A 30 -25.42 -13.13 -32.21
C ASP A 30 -25.10 -12.80 -30.75
N ILE A 31 -25.89 -13.35 -29.81
CA ILE A 31 -25.63 -13.21 -28.36
C ILE A 31 -24.28 -13.85 -27.98
N MET A 32 -23.97 -15.03 -28.52
CA MET A 32 -22.69 -15.70 -28.27
C MET A 32 -21.51 -14.86 -28.75
N LEU A 33 -21.61 -14.27 -29.93
CA LEU A 33 -20.58 -13.37 -30.48
C LEU A 33 -20.38 -12.14 -29.60
N GLN A 34 -21.47 -11.50 -29.15
CA GLN A 34 -21.40 -10.36 -28.23
C GLN A 34 -20.75 -10.74 -26.89
N ASN A 35 -21.08 -11.91 -26.34
CA ASN A 35 -20.47 -12.40 -25.11
C ASN A 35 -18.98 -12.71 -25.29
N GLN A 36 -18.58 -13.26 -26.44
CA GLN A 36 -17.19 -13.51 -26.76
C GLN A 36 -16.40 -12.19 -26.85
N GLN A 37 -16.96 -11.17 -27.49
CA GLN A 37 -16.34 -9.85 -27.55
C GLN A 37 -16.16 -9.25 -26.14
N LYS A 38 -17.22 -9.24 -25.31
CA LYS A 38 -17.13 -8.76 -23.94
C LYS A 38 -16.09 -9.50 -23.11
N ASN A 39 -15.94 -10.82 -23.32
CA ASN A 39 -14.93 -11.60 -22.62
C ASN A 39 -13.51 -11.22 -23.06
N ALA A 40 -13.29 -10.98 -24.36
CA ALA A 40 -12.02 -10.48 -24.86
C ALA A 40 -11.68 -9.09 -24.27
N ASP A 41 -12.65 -8.18 -24.20
CA ASP A 41 -12.47 -6.86 -23.61
C ASP A 41 -12.13 -6.95 -22.11
N ASN A 42 -12.81 -7.85 -21.38
CA ASN A 42 -12.51 -8.12 -19.97
C ASN A 42 -11.10 -8.69 -19.77
N HIS A 43 -10.64 -9.57 -20.65
CA HIS A 43 -9.28 -10.10 -20.60
C HIS A 43 -8.24 -9.00 -20.81
N GLU A 44 -8.46 -8.09 -21.75
CA GLU A 44 -7.59 -6.93 -21.97
C GLU A 44 -7.52 -6.03 -20.73
N MET A 45 -8.67 -5.73 -20.10
CA MET A 45 -8.69 -4.96 -18.84
C MET A 45 -7.92 -5.65 -17.71
N VAL A 46 -8.02 -6.98 -17.58
CA VAL A 46 -7.26 -7.73 -16.57
C VAL A 46 -5.75 -7.60 -16.81
N ILE A 47 -5.30 -7.68 -18.07
CA ILE A 47 -3.88 -7.51 -18.43
C ILE A 47 -3.38 -6.10 -18.09
N GLN A 48 -4.19 -5.07 -18.35
CA GLN A 48 -3.87 -3.68 -17.99
C GLN A 48 -3.78 -3.47 -16.48
N ASN A 49 -4.71 -4.07 -15.72
CA ASN A 49 -4.69 -4.03 -14.27
C ASN A 49 -3.46 -4.74 -13.70
N GLN A 50 -3.09 -5.91 -14.24
CA GLN A 50 -1.87 -6.62 -13.85
C GLN A 50 -0.62 -5.78 -14.11
N SER A 51 -0.54 -5.13 -15.27
CA SER A 51 0.57 -4.23 -15.61
C SER A 51 0.69 -3.06 -14.62
N THR A 52 -0.45 -2.51 -14.19
CA THR A 52 -0.49 -1.45 -13.18
C THR A 52 -0.06 -1.95 -11.79
N ILE A 53 -0.48 -3.15 -11.41
CA ILE A 53 -0.06 -3.80 -10.15
C ILE A 53 1.46 -3.99 -10.11
N ILE A 54 2.06 -4.47 -11.21
CA ILE A 54 3.53 -4.64 -11.31
C ILE A 54 4.25 -3.32 -11.09
N ARG A 55 3.81 -2.24 -11.75
CA ARG A 55 4.39 -0.90 -11.55
C ARG A 55 4.27 -0.41 -10.11
N ASN A 56 3.12 -0.64 -9.46
CA ASN A 56 2.93 -0.27 -8.06
C ASN A 56 3.85 -1.08 -7.14
N GLN A 57 4.08 -2.37 -7.42
CA GLN A 57 5.02 -3.19 -6.67
C GLN A 57 6.46 -2.66 -6.79
N GLU A 58 6.91 -2.25 -7.98
CA GLU A 58 8.23 -1.62 -8.17
C GLU A 58 8.38 -0.33 -7.35
N ILE A 59 7.34 0.50 -7.30
CA ILE A 59 7.32 1.72 -6.48
C ILE A 59 7.42 1.37 -4.99
N ILE A 60 6.68 0.36 -4.52
CA ILE A 60 6.73 -0.10 -3.13
C ILE A 60 8.14 -0.58 -2.75
N VAL A 61 8.78 -1.38 -3.61
CA VAL A 61 10.16 -1.84 -3.39
C VAL A 61 11.14 -0.67 -3.30
N ASN A 62 11.00 0.33 -4.17
CA ASN A 62 11.83 1.54 -4.10
C ASN A 62 11.63 2.32 -2.79
N ASN A 63 10.38 2.47 -2.36
CA ASN A 63 10.07 3.13 -1.08
C ASN A 63 10.66 2.35 0.10
N GLN A 64 10.58 1.02 0.10
CA GLN A 64 11.20 0.18 1.13
C GLN A 64 12.71 0.36 1.18
N MET A 65 13.40 0.39 0.04
CA MET A 65 14.84 0.66 -0.01
C MET A 65 15.19 2.03 0.58
N ASN A 66 14.38 3.06 0.30
CA ASN A 66 14.59 4.39 0.86
C ASN A 66 14.37 4.43 2.37
N ILE A 67 13.36 3.72 2.88
CA ILE A 67 13.15 3.58 4.33
C ILE A 67 14.37 2.94 5.01
N VAL A 68 14.92 1.86 4.44
CA VAL A 68 16.11 1.19 4.99
C VAL A 68 17.32 2.14 4.99
N ARG A 69 17.53 2.91 3.92
CA ARG A 69 18.60 3.93 3.86
C ARG A 69 18.42 4.99 4.95
N ASN A 70 17.20 5.51 5.11
CA ASN A 70 16.88 6.50 6.14
C ASN A 70 17.09 5.95 7.54
N GLN A 71 16.69 4.70 7.82
CA GLN A 71 16.95 4.04 9.10
C GLN A 71 18.44 3.92 9.40
N LYS A 72 19.25 3.54 8.40
CA LYS A 72 20.72 3.51 8.54
C LYS A 72 21.28 4.88 8.89
N GLN A 73 20.81 5.93 8.21
CA GLN A 73 21.25 7.31 8.49
C GLN A 73 20.83 7.77 9.89
N ILE A 74 19.62 7.42 10.34
CA ILE A 74 19.17 7.70 11.71
C ILE A 74 20.06 7.01 12.73
N ALA A 75 20.43 5.74 12.51
CA ALA A 75 21.34 5.03 13.41
C ALA A 75 22.73 5.69 13.46
N GLN A 76 23.27 6.13 12.32
CA GLN A 76 24.53 6.87 12.25
C GLN A 76 24.45 8.22 12.98
N ASN A 77 23.34 8.94 12.81
CA ASN A 77 23.09 10.18 13.53
C ASN A 77 23.02 9.94 15.04
N GLN A 78 22.38 8.86 15.50
CA GLN A 78 22.33 8.51 16.92
C GLN A 78 23.73 8.31 17.50
N VAL A 79 24.57 7.52 16.85
CA VAL A 79 25.97 7.33 17.28
C VAL A 79 26.73 8.66 17.34
N THR A 80 26.51 9.53 16.35
CA THR A 80 27.16 10.84 16.30
C THR A 80 26.70 11.73 17.46
N LEU A 81 25.39 11.73 17.77
CA LEU A 81 24.83 12.47 18.89
C LEU A 81 25.34 11.94 20.23
N ASP A 82 25.48 10.62 20.38
CA ASP A 82 26.04 10.01 21.61
C ASP A 82 27.49 10.49 21.84
N VAL A 83 28.32 10.57 20.79
CA VAL A 83 29.69 11.10 20.89
C VAL A 83 29.70 12.59 21.26
N ILE A 84 28.78 13.37 20.68
CA ILE A 84 28.64 14.80 21.01
C ILE A 84 28.24 14.95 22.48
N GLU A 85 27.27 14.17 22.96
CA GLU A 85 26.82 14.20 24.37
C GLU A 85 27.98 13.88 25.32
N GLN A 86 28.76 12.83 25.04
CA GLN A 86 29.94 12.47 25.83
C GLN A 86 30.98 13.60 25.85
N THR A 87 31.24 14.19 24.68
CA THR A 87 32.20 15.30 24.55
C THR A 87 31.73 16.53 25.34
N GLN A 88 30.45 16.89 25.24
CA GLN A 88 29.86 18.00 25.98
C GLN A 88 29.86 17.75 27.49
N THR A 89 29.63 16.51 27.93
CA THR A 89 29.71 16.10 29.33
C THR A 89 31.12 16.30 29.88
N PHE A 90 32.15 15.89 29.13
CA PHE A 90 33.53 16.10 29.51
C PHE A 90 33.89 17.59 29.61
N LEU A 91 33.49 18.39 28.62
CA LEU A 91 33.71 19.85 28.63
C LEU A 91 33.02 20.52 29.81
N LEU A 92 31.79 20.11 30.14
CA LEU A 92 31.06 20.63 31.30
C LEU A 92 31.79 20.32 32.62
N ASN A 93 32.26 19.08 32.80
CA ASN A 93 33.02 18.71 34.00
C ASN A 93 34.32 19.53 34.12
N ALA A 94 35.04 19.73 33.01
CA ALA A 94 36.25 20.55 32.98
C ALA A 94 35.96 22.01 33.36
N LEU A 95 34.87 22.60 32.85
CA LEU A 95 34.42 23.94 33.21
C LEU A 95 34.04 24.06 34.69
N ASN A 96 33.34 23.07 35.24
CA ASN A 96 32.98 23.05 36.66
C ASN A 96 34.24 23.04 37.55
N LYS A 97 35.25 22.22 37.20
CA LYS A 97 36.55 22.21 37.89
C LYS A 97 37.28 23.55 37.81
N LEU A 98 37.29 24.19 36.64
CA LEU A 98 37.88 25.54 36.47
C LEU A 98 37.14 26.61 37.28
N SER A 99 35.84 26.44 37.51
CA SER A 99 35.05 27.34 38.37
C SER A 99 35.24 27.10 39.87
N GLY A 100 36.09 26.15 40.26
CA GLY A 100 36.36 25.81 41.66
C GLY A 100 35.39 24.81 42.29
N LYS A 101 34.52 24.16 41.49
CA LYS A 101 33.68 23.06 41.98
C LYS A 101 34.46 21.75 42.00
N GLU A 102 34.50 21.08 43.14
CA GLU A 102 35.02 19.71 43.26
C GLU A 102 33.94 18.72 42.83
N GLU A 103 33.78 18.54 41.52
CA GLU A 103 32.82 17.59 40.93
C GLU A 103 33.54 16.48 40.16
N THR A 104 33.14 15.24 40.43
CA THR A 104 33.59 14.05 39.72
C THR A 104 32.92 13.95 38.35
N ILE A 105 33.56 13.25 37.39
CA ILE A 105 32.94 13.03 36.07
C ILE A 105 31.61 12.29 36.18
N GLN A 106 31.47 11.39 37.16
CA GLN A 106 30.27 10.60 37.39
C GLN A 106 29.08 11.48 37.82
N GLU A 107 29.31 12.52 38.62
CA GLU A 107 28.27 13.47 39.01
C GLU A 107 27.78 14.27 37.81
N THR A 108 28.68 14.67 36.91
CA THR A 108 28.33 15.39 35.68
C THR A 108 27.55 14.50 34.72
N GLU A 109 27.97 13.23 34.53
CA GLU A 109 27.22 12.24 33.76
C GLU A 109 25.80 12.03 34.31
N ASN A 110 25.67 11.88 35.62
CA ASN A 110 24.37 11.73 36.29
C ASN A 110 23.47 12.96 36.09
N PHE A 111 24.05 14.16 36.07
CA PHE A 111 23.32 15.40 35.78
C PHE A 111 22.82 15.44 34.33
N VAL A 112 23.68 15.13 33.36
CA VAL A 112 23.31 15.08 31.93
C VAL A 112 22.23 14.02 31.68
N ALA A 113 22.35 12.84 32.28
CA ALA A 113 21.34 11.78 32.19
C ALA A 113 19.97 12.21 32.72
N LYS A 114 19.93 13.00 33.82
CA LYS A 114 18.67 13.58 34.34
C LYS A 114 18.05 14.56 33.35
N ILE A 115 18.85 15.43 32.73
CA ILE A 115 18.37 16.36 31.69
C ILE A 115 17.78 15.58 30.51
N ARG A 116 18.48 14.54 30.06
CA ARG A 116 18.04 13.69 28.95
C ARG A 116 16.68 13.06 29.24
N LYS A 117 16.52 12.45 30.42
CA LYS A 117 15.27 11.83 30.86
C LYS A 117 14.12 12.84 30.93
N ALA A 118 14.36 14.03 31.48
CA ALA A 118 13.35 15.09 31.54
C ALA A 118 12.92 15.58 30.13
N SER A 119 13.85 15.61 29.18
CA SER A 119 13.55 15.92 27.78
C SER A 119 12.72 14.82 27.10
N GLU A 120 13.07 13.56 27.32
CA GLU A 120 12.31 12.40 26.79
C GLU A 120 10.86 12.38 27.31
N GLU A 121 10.67 12.64 28.60
CA GLU A 121 9.33 12.71 29.23
C GLU A 121 8.49 13.85 28.65
N SER A 122 9.09 15.03 28.47
CA SER A 122 8.44 16.18 27.83
C SER A 122 7.98 15.89 26.39
N ARG A 123 8.82 15.20 25.60
CA ARG A 123 8.48 14.84 24.20
C ARG A 123 7.38 13.78 24.11
N LYS A 124 7.33 12.83 25.06
CA LYS A 124 6.24 11.84 25.13
C LYS A 124 4.89 12.51 25.42
N GLY A 125 4.87 13.52 26.29
CA GLY A 125 3.67 14.29 26.60
C GLY A 125 3.13 15.09 25.40
N GLN A 126 4.01 15.64 24.54
CA GLN A 126 3.62 16.39 23.35
C GLN A 126 2.99 15.51 22.26
N ASN A 127 3.56 14.33 21.97
CA ASN A 127 3.03 13.41 20.95
C ASN A 127 1.61 12.89 21.25
N LEU A 128 1.22 12.77 22.53
CA LEU A 128 -0.12 12.33 22.93
C LEU A 128 -1.19 13.40 22.67
N ASN A 129 -0.82 14.68 22.76
CA ASN A 129 -1.73 15.80 22.51
C ASN A 129 -1.96 16.04 21.01
N GLU A 130 -0.96 15.86 20.15
CA GLU A 130 -1.10 16.05 18.69
C GLU A 130 -1.83 14.88 18.01
N SER A 131 -1.67 13.65 18.51
CA SER A 131 -2.39 12.49 17.97
C SER A 131 -3.89 12.47 18.31
N SER A 132 -4.35 13.34 19.20
CA SER A 132 -5.77 13.49 19.58
C SER A 132 -6.52 14.50 18.69
N THR A 133 -5.84 15.11 17.72
CA THR A 133 -6.37 16.17 16.83
C THR A 133 -6.53 15.75 15.35
N LEU A 134 -6.39 14.46 15.03
CA LEU A 134 -6.77 13.87 13.73
C LEU A 134 -7.99 12.98 13.90
#